data_AF-A0A0E3RVH2-F1
#
_entry.id   AF-A0A0E3RVH2-F1
#
_cell.length_a   1.000
_cell.length_b   1.000
_cell.length_c   1.000
_cell.angle_alpha   90.00
_cell.angle_beta   90.00
_cell.angle_gamma   90.00
#
_symmetry.space_group_name_H-M   'P 1'
#
loop_
_entity.id
_entity.type
_entity.pdbx_description
1 polymer ?
#
loop_
_entity_poly.entity_id
_entity_poly.type
_entity_poly.pdbx_seq_one_letter_code
_entity_poly.pdbx_strand_id
1 'polypeptide(L)'
;MDELFTPSPLHVFSVLKSPRSITEVSEITGLDRSTVSAAISRFAKYGIVIKENNRFLRSNRHALFEDFVDNYYKYKANTNLRAISQNGLLIWQRGPEFLFKAENLNAGLESDLENKIHPTAINIFSKYGLDVITDMDYYFFSKKPLCEEEFFVHTILIDPYSPIYNSYALALAPKLGSKNFIKYAAYYDIEAHVRTLLEYIDKKEKTSDFVLPWKEYQELLESLV
;
A
#
# COMPACT_ATOMS: atom_id res chain seq x y z
N MET A 1 7.19 5.28 -29.52
CA MET A 1 7.79 5.11 -28.18
C MET A 1 6.99 5.91 -27.15
N ASP A 2 6.50 7.08 -27.55
CA ASP A 2 5.68 8.03 -26.76
C ASP A 2 4.49 7.40 -26.05
N GLU A 3 3.85 6.38 -26.64
CA GLU A 3 2.74 5.66 -26.01
C GLU A 3 3.11 5.00 -24.67
N LEU A 4 4.38 4.64 -24.46
CA LEU A 4 4.87 4.03 -23.20
C LEU A 4 4.91 5.03 -22.04
N PHE A 5 4.99 6.32 -22.34
CA PHE A 5 5.16 7.40 -21.38
C PHE A 5 3.84 8.07 -21.00
N THR A 6 2.71 7.44 -21.36
CA THR A 6 1.38 7.90 -20.95
C THR A 6 1.05 7.42 -19.52
N PRO A 7 0.12 8.09 -18.79
CA PRO A 7 -0.15 7.75 -17.39
C PRO A 7 -0.51 6.28 -17.14
N SER A 8 -1.34 5.66 -17.97
CA SER A 8 -1.80 4.28 -17.73
C SER A 8 -0.69 3.24 -17.88
N PRO A 9 0.12 3.22 -18.97
CA PRO A 9 1.29 2.35 -19.07
C PRO A 9 2.30 2.56 -17.94
N LEU A 10 2.61 3.81 -17.58
CA LEU A 10 3.50 4.07 -16.45
C LEU A 10 2.94 3.50 -15.13
N HIS A 11 1.63 3.61 -14.91
CA HIS A 11 0.98 3.05 -13.71
C HIS A 11 1.06 1.51 -13.73
N VAL A 12 0.76 0.89 -14.87
CA VAL A 12 0.94 -0.57 -15.05
C VAL A 12 2.37 -0.99 -14.75
N PHE A 13 3.38 -0.30 -15.30
CA PHE A 13 4.77 -0.62 -15.04
C PHE A 13 5.15 -0.47 -13.56
N SER A 14 4.62 0.56 -12.90
CA SER A 14 4.93 0.86 -11.51
C SER A 14 4.56 -0.29 -10.56
N VAL A 15 3.57 -1.12 -10.90
CA VAL A 15 3.15 -2.25 -10.08
C VAL A 15 3.80 -3.57 -10.50
N LEU A 16 4.74 -3.62 -11.45
CA LEU A 16 5.34 -4.89 -11.92
C LEU A 16 6.68 -5.25 -11.25
N LYS A 17 6.97 -4.68 -10.08
CA LYS A 17 8.19 -4.99 -9.31
C LYS A 17 8.27 -6.48 -8.94
N SER A 18 7.13 -7.07 -8.59
CA SER A 18 6.95 -8.50 -8.34
C SER A 18 6.09 -9.11 -9.45
N PRO A 19 6.23 -10.42 -9.76
CA PRO A 19 5.43 -11.09 -10.78
C PRO A 19 3.93 -10.95 -10.51
N ARG A 20 3.18 -10.41 -11.48
CA ARG A 20 1.72 -10.23 -11.40
C ARG A 20 1.02 -10.60 -12.70
N SER A 21 -0.17 -11.16 -12.60
CA SER A 21 -1.10 -11.39 -13.71
C SER A 21 -1.79 -10.10 -14.14
N ILE A 22 -2.40 -10.09 -15.33
CA ILE A 22 -3.22 -8.97 -15.82
C ILE A 22 -4.36 -8.64 -14.84
N THR A 23 -4.98 -9.67 -14.26
CA THR A 23 -6.06 -9.49 -13.29
C THR A 23 -5.58 -8.77 -12.04
N GLU A 24 -4.46 -9.18 -11.46
CA GLU A 24 -3.93 -8.54 -10.26
C GLU A 24 -3.49 -7.10 -10.55
N VAL A 25 -2.85 -6.85 -11.69
CA VAL A 25 -2.48 -5.48 -12.09
C VAL A 25 -3.73 -4.60 -12.26
N SER A 26 -4.80 -5.15 -12.85
CA SER A 26 -6.09 -4.45 -12.99
C SER A 26 -6.70 -4.13 -11.63
N GLU A 27 -6.71 -5.09 -10.69
CA GLU A 27 -7.21 -4.89 -9.33
C GLU A 27 -6.39 -3.86 -8.54
N ILE A 28 -5.06 -3.88 -8.67
CA ILE A 28 -4.17 -2.92 -7.98
C ILE A 28 -4.33 -1.52 -8.57
N THR A 29 -4.30 -1.39 -9.90
CA THR A 29 -4.26 -0.08 -10.56
C THR A 29 -5.64 0.55 -10.77
N GLY A 30 -6.71 -0.24 -10.68
CA GLY A 30 -8.07 0.15 -11.05
C GLY A 30 -8.28 0.32 -12.55
N LEU A 31 -7.28 0.01 -13.39
CA LEU A 31 -7.41 0.06 -14.84
C LEU A 31 -8.14 -1.18 -15.36
N ASP A 32 -8.88 -1.04 -16.46
CA ASP A 32 -9.52 -2.18 -17.09
C ASP A 32 -8.47 -3.17 -17.64
N ARG A 33 -8.84 -4.46 -17.68
CA ARG A 33 -7.93 -5.53 -18.12
C ARG A 33 -7.43 -5.34 -19.55
N SER A 34 -8.20 -4.70 -20.43
CA SER A 34 -7.79 -4.46 -21.81
C SER A 34 -6.70 -3.39 -21.89
N THR A 35 -6.81 -2.31 -21.12
CA THR A 35 -5.77 -1.28 -20.95
C THR A 35 -4.51 -1.86 -20.36
N VAL A 36 -4.63 -2.69 -19.32
CA VAL A 36 -3.49 -3.39 -18.71
C VAL A 36 -2.81 -4.31 -19.72
N SER A 37 -3.58 -5.14 -20.43
CA SER A 37 -3.06 -6.05 -21.44
C SER A 37 -2.36 -5.30 -22.58
N ALA A 38 -2.92 -4.18 -23.03
CA ALA A 38 -2.33 -3.35 -24.07
C ALA A 38 -0.98 -2.74 -23.60
N ALA A 39 -0.93 -2.21 -22.37
CA ALA A 39 0.29 -1.68 -21.78
C ALA A 39 1.37 -2.76 -21.65
N ILE A 40 1.03 -3.94 -21.11
CA ILE A 40 1.97 -5.06 -20.96
C ILE A 40 2.51 -5.52 -22.32
N SER A 41 1.65 -5.70 -23.32
CA SER A 41 2.07 -6.08 -24.68
C SER A 41 3.04 -5.06 -25.29
N ARG A 42 2.80 -3.77 -25.07
CA ARG A 42 3.70 -2.70 -25.50
C ARG A 42 5.06 -2.80 -24.82
N PHE A 43 5.11 -2.94 -23.49
CA PHE A 43 6.39 -3.10 -22.78
C PHE A 43 7.14 -4.37 -23.18
N ALA A 44 6.42 -5.48 -23.37
CA ALA A 44 6.98 -6.76 -23.78
C ALA A 44 7.63 -6.68 -25.17
N LYS A 45 7.04 -5.93 -26.11
CA LYS A 45 7.61 -5.68 -27.45
C LYS A 45 9.03 -5.08 -27.39
N TYR A 46 9.33 -4.32 -26.34
CA TYR A 46 10.64 -3.68 -26.13
C TYR A 46 11.50 -4.41 -25.10
N GLY A 47 11.07 -5.56 -24.57
CA GLY A 47 11.80 -6.30 -23.53
C GLY A 47 11.82 -5.62 -22.16
N ILE A 48 11.01 -4.58 -21.95
CA ILE A 48 10.90 -3.82 -20.69
C ILE A 48 10.17 -4.62 -19.60
N VAL A 49 9.22 -5.47 -20.02
CA VAL A 49 8.51 -6.42 -19.17
C VAL A 49 8.73 -7.82 -19.72
N ILE A 50 8.98 -8.77 -18.83
CA ILE A 50 9.13 -10.18 -19.14
C ILE A 50 7.97 -10.99 -18.56
N LYS A 51 7.76 -12.19 -19.09
CA LYS A 51 6.72 -13.13 -18.66
C LYS A 51 7.37 -14.34 -17.99
N GLU A 52 6.92 -14.67 -16.79
CA GLU A 52 7.34 -15.83 -16.00
C GLU A 52 6.10 -16.50 -15.41
N ASN A 53 5.92 -17.81 -15.61
CA ASN A 53 4.80 -18.58 -15.04
C ASN A 53 3.41 -17.93 -15.23
N ASN A 54 3.13 -17.44 -16.44
CA ASN A 54 1.91 -16.68 -16.78
C ASN A 54 1.69 -15.35 -16.03
N ARG A 55 2.72 -14.84 -15.37
CA ARG A 55 2.76 -13.54 -14.70
C ARG A 55 3.80 -12.65 -15.38
N PHE A 56 3.73 -11.35 -15.13
CA PHE A 56 4.57 -10.33 -15.73
C PHE A 56 5.36 -9.61 -14.65
N LEU A 57 6.60 -9.26 -14.96
CA LEU A 57 7.49 -8.49 -14.08
C LEU A 57 8.41 -7.59 -14.91
N ARG A 58 8.97 -6.57 -14.25
CA ARG A 58 9.99 -5.69 -14.84
C ARG A 58 11.21 -6.50 -15.29
N SER A 59 11.78 -6.13 -16.43
CA SER A 59 13.05 -6.66 -16.91
C SER A 59 14.21 -5.90 -16.27
N ASN A 60 15.20 -6.62 -15.75
CA ASN A 60 16.43 -6.03 -15.18
C ASN A 60 17.33 -5.35 -16.23
N ARG A 61 17.01 -5.49 -17.52
CA ARG A 61 17.79 -4.91 -18.64
C ARG A 61 17.52 -3.43 -18.88
N HIS A 62 16.48 -2.87 -18.26
CA HIS A 62 15.98 -1.52 -18.52
C HIS A 62 15.98 -0.63 -17.27
N ALA A 63 17.07 -0.67 -16.48
CA ALA A 63 17.21 0.10 -15.24
C ALA A 63 16.93 1.61 -15.41
N LEU A 64 17.39 2.23 -16.50
CA LEU A 64 17.11 3.65 -16.77
C LEU A 64 15.61 3.96 -16.93
N PHE A 65 14.86 3.03 -17.52
CA PHE A 65 13.40 3.20 -17.64
C PHE A 65 12.73 3.07 -16.28
N GLU A 66 13.18 2.10 -15.47
CA GLU A 66 12.71 1.93 -14.09
C GLU A 66 12.96 3.18 -13.24
N ASP A 67 14.20 3.68 -13.24
CA ASP A 67 14.57 4.91 -12.53
C ASP A 67 13.72 6.10 -12.99
N PHE A 68 13.46 6.22 -14.30
CA PHE A 68 12.59 7.27 -14.82
C PHE A 68 11.17 7.15 -14.25
N VAL A 69 10.54 5.97 -14.31
CA VAL A 69 9.17 5.79 -13.82
C VAL A 69 9.08 6.06 -12.32
N ASP A 70 10.03 5.55 -11.54
CA ASP A 70 10.04 5.72 -10.10
C ASP A 70 10.27 7.21 -9.72
N ASN A 71 11.17 7.92 -10.41
CA ASN A 71 11.37 9.36 -10.19
C ASN A 71 10.17 10.20 -10.63
N TYR A 72 9.51 9.85 -11.74
CA TYR A 72 8.29 10.51 -12.19
C TYR A 72 7.19 10.43 -11.12
N TYR A 73 6.98 9.25 -10.55
CA TYR A 73 5.96 9.08 -9.51
C TYR A 73 6.37 9.70 -8.19
N LYS A 74 7.64 9.65 -7.79
CA LYS A 74 8.14 10.39 -6.61
C LYS A 74 7.88 11.88 -6.75
N TYR A 75 8.14 12.46 -7.92
CA TYR A 75 7.83 13.86 -8.19
C TYR A 75 6.33 14.15 -8.06
N LYS A 76 5.47 13.30 -8.64
CA LYS A 76 4.00 13.44 -8.54
C LYS A 76 3.49 13.32 -7.11
N ALA A 77 3.95 12.32 -6.36
CA ALA A 77 3.57 12.12 -4.96
C ALA A 77 3.96 13.32 -4.11
N ASN A 78 5.21 13.81 -4.23
CA ASN A 78 5.66 14.99 -3.50
C ASN A 78 4.90 16.26 -3.88
N THR A 79 4.57 16.43 -5.16
CA THR A 79 3.79 17.58 -5.64
C THR A 79 2.39 17.57 -5.04
N ASN A 80 1.70 16.41 -5.10
CA ASN A 80 0.37 16.26 -4.52
C ASN A 80 0.41 16.42 -3.00
N LEU A 81 1.37 15.79 -2.31
CA LEU A 81 1.48 15.85 -0.86
C LEU A 81 1.66 17.28 -0.35
N ARG A 82 2.49 18.10 -1.03
CA ARG A 82 2.66 19.52 -0.69
C ARG A 82 1.39 20.35 -0.89
N ALA A 83 0.60 20.01 -1.91
CA ALA A 83 -0.71 20.65 -2.12
C ALA A 83 -1.72 20.22 -1.05
N ILE A 84 -1.62 18.98 -0.56
CA ILE A 84 -2.51 18.38 0.42
C ILE A 84 -2.23 18.87 1.84
N SER A 85 -0.96 18.97 2.23
CA SER A 85 -0.56 19.37 3.59
C SER A 85 0.83 20.02 3.60
N GLN A 86 0.98 21.08 4.37
CA GLN A 86 2.28 21.75 4.57
C GLN A 86 3.29 20.90 5.36
N ASN A 87 2.81 20.02 6.25
CA ASN A 87 3.63 19.15 7.10
C ASN A 87 3.41 17.65 6.81
N GLY A 88 2.86 17.33 5.64
CA GLY A 88 2.65 15.95 5.22
C GLY A 88 3.97 15.19 5.03
N LEU A 89 4.05 14.00 5.61
CA LEU A 89 5.17 13.08 5.47
C LEU A 89 4.76 11.85 4.66
N LEU A 90 5.47 11.61 3.56
CA LEU A 90 5.32 10.41 2.74
C LEU A 90 5.85 9.18 3.51
N ILE A 91 5.03 8.15 3.67
CA ILE A 91 5.37 6.90 4.38
C ILE A 91 5.71 5.81 3.37
N TRP A 92 4.84 5.60 2.38
CA TRP A 92 4.98 4.54 1.39
C TRP A 92 4.39 4.98 0.05
N GLN A 93 4.90 4.45 -1.06
CA GLN A 93 4.43 4.81 -2.40
C GLN A 93 4.54 3.63 -3.38
N ARG A 94 3.55 3.52 -4.27
CA ARG A 94 3.60 2.69 -5.48
C ARG A 94 2.84 3.39 -6.61
N GLY A 95 3.57 3.76 -7.65
CA GLY A 95 2.97 4.50 -8.76
C GLY A 95 2.32 5.81 -8.26
N PRO A 96 1.07 6.11 -8.67
CA PRO A 96 0.36 7.31 -8.24
C PRO A 96 -0.23 7.20 -6.83
N GLU A 97 -0.21 6.01 -6.22
CA GLU A 97 -0.78 5.78 -4.88
C GLU A 97 0.30 5.94 -3.80
N PHE A 98 -0.10 6.52 -2.66
CA PHE A 98 0.81 6.66 -1.54
C PHE A 98 0.10 6.73 -0.19
N LEU A 99 0.78 6.22 0.84
CA LEU A 99 0.44 6.38 2.24
C LEU A 99 1.22 7.56 2.80
N PHE A 100 0.56 8.42 3.55
CA PHE A 100 1.18 9.55 4.21
C PHE A 100 0.57 9.80 5.59
N LYS A 101 1.30 10.52 6.42
CA LYS A 101 0.76 11.10 7.66
C LYS A 101 0.86 12.62 7.65
N ALA A 102 -0.06 13.28 8.32
CA ALA A 102 -0.07 14.73 8.50
C ALA A 102 -0.73 15.07 9.84
N GLU A 103 -0.36 16.19 10.46
CA GLU A 103 -1.11 16.70 11.62
C GLU A 103 -2.42 17.33 11.16
N ASN A 104 -2.41 18.01 10.01
CA ASN A 104 -3.57 18.66 9.42
C ASN A 104 -3.50 18.63 7.90
N LEU A 105 -4.66 18.58 7.25
CA LEU A 105 -4.81 18.82 5.82
C LEU A 105 -4.99 20.33 5.56
N ASN A 106 -4.55 20.81 4.40
CA ASN A 106 -4.74 22.20 4.00
C ASN A 106 -6.24 22.52 3.84
N ALA A 107 -6.66 23.71 4.22
CA ALA A 107 -8.02 24.18 3.97
C ALA A 107 -8.23 24.51 2.48
N GLY A 108 -9.43 24.23 1.96
CA GLY A 108 -9.79 24.60 0.58
C GLY A 108 -9.09 23.76 -0.50
N LEU A 109 -8.86 22.48 -0.24
CA LEU A 109 -8.36 21.56 -1.26
C LEU A 109 -9.30 21.54 -2.48
N GLU A 110 -8.70 21.46 -3.67
CA GLU A 110 -9.46 21.19 -4.88
C GLU A 110 -10.20 19.85 -4.74
N SER A 111 -11.46 19.80 -5.17
CA SER A 111 -12.31 18.60 -5.05
C SER A 111 -11.67 17.35 -5.65
N ASP A 112 -10.89 17.53 -6.72
CA ASP A 112 -10.19 16.43 -7.38
C ASP A 112 -9.09 15.81 -6.52
N LEU A 113 -8.45 16.58 -5.64
CA LEU A 113 -7.47 16.07 -4.68
C LEU A 113 -8.17 15.49 -3.46
N GLU A 114 -9.15 16.20 -2.92
CA GLU A 114 -9.90 15.79 -1.73
C GLU A 114 -10.54 14.42 -1.90
N ASN A 115 -11.20 14.16 -3.03
CA ASN A 115 -11.83 12.88 -3.35
C ASN A 115 -10.85 11.69 -3.46
N LYS A 116 -9.54 11.94 -3.48
CA LYS A 116 -8.51 10.91 -3.53
C LYS A 116 -7.88 10.63 -2.17
N ILE A 117 -8.23 11.38 -1.13
CA ILE A 117 -7.65 11.25 0.21
C ILE A 117 -8.58 10.39 1.06
N HIS A 118 -8.10 9.21 1.45
CA HIS A 118 -8.89 8.25 2.23
C HIS A 118 -8.27 8.06 3.61
N PRO A 119 -9.00 8.27 4.73
CA PRO A 119 -8.49 7.92 6.05
C PRO A 119 -8.23 6.42 6.14
N THR A 120 -7.13 6.03 6.76
CA THR A 120 -6.68 4.63 6.84
C THR A 120 -5.88 4.38 8.11
N ALA A 121 -5.46 3.12 8.31
CA ALA A 121 -4.61 2.71 9.43
C ALA A 121 -5.19 3.18 10.76
N ILE A 122 -4.42 3.84 11.63
CA ILE A 122 -4.87 4.25 12.97
C ILE A 122 -6.15 5.10 12.93
N ASN A 123 -6.35 5.93 11.90
CA ASN A 123 -7.51 6.82 11.80
C ASN A 123 -8.86 6.11 11.71
N ILE A 124 -8.89 4.83 11.35
CA ILE A 124 -10.14 4.07 11.27
C ILE A 124 -10.39 3.24 12.53
N PHE A 125 -9.47 3.16 13.48
CA PHE A 125 -9.53 2.21 14.61
C PHE A 125 -10.74 2.44 15.50
N SER A 126 -11.08 3.70 15.79
CA SER A 126 -12.25 4.05 16.61
C SER A 126 -13.57 3.55 16.01
N LYS A 127 -13.67 3.45 14.68
CA LYS A 127 -14.85 2.87 14.00
C LYS A 127 -15.00 1.37 14.26
N TYR A 128 -13.94 0.70 14.68
CA TYR A 128 -13.92 -0.72 15.03
C TYR A 128 -13.82 -0.95 16.56
N GLY A 129 -14.04 0.11 17.36
CA GLY A 129 -13.97 0.06 18.82
C GLY A 129 -12.56 -0.19 19.34
N LEU A 130 -11.57 0.43 18.71
CA LEU A 130 -10.18 0.45 19.16
C LEU A 130 -9.74 1.91 19.35
N ASP A 131 -9.34 2.27 20.56
CA ASP A 131 -8.93 3.62 20.91
C ASP A 131 -7.39 3.70 20.98
N VAL A 132 -6.80 4.22 19.92
CA VAL A 132 -5.37 4.49 19.82
C VAL A 132 -5.13 6.00 19.88
N ILE A 133 -4.33 6.45 20.84
CA ILE A 133 -3.93 7.85 20.93
C ILE A 133 -2.80 8.11 19.92
N THR A 134 -3.02 9.05 19.01
CA THR A 134 -2.01 9.53 18.06
C THR A 134 -2.14 11.03 17.86
N ASP A 135 -1.02 11.69 17.62
CA ASP A 135 -0.90 13.09 17.25
C ASP A 135 -0.91 13.31 15.73
N MET A 136 -0.94 12.22 14.96
CA MET A 136 -0.85 12.24 13.50
C MET A 136 -2.03 11.50 12.88
N ASP A 137 -2.56 12.08 11.81
CA ASP A 137 -3.56 11.45 10.97
C ASP A 137 -2.91 10.76 9.77
N TYR A 138 -3.39 9.56 9.45
CA TYR A 138 -2.90 8.67 8.40
C TYR A 138 -3.91 8.56 7.27
N TYR A 139 -3.43 8.78 6.05
CA TYR A 139 -4.26 8.79 4.85
C TYR A 139 -3.59 8.03 3.71
N PHE A 140 -4.41 7.42 2.87
CA PHE A 140 -3.99 6.86 1.59
C PHE A 140 -4.51 7.72 0.46
N PHE A 141 -3.61 8.16 -0.43
CA PHE A 141 -3.96 8.85 -1.64
C PHE A 141 -4.20 7.84 -2.76
N SER A 142 -5.44 7.69 -3.22
CA SER A 142 -5.79 6.85 -4.36
C SER A 142 -7.08 7.32 -5.05
N LYS A 143 -7.19 7.01 -6.35
CA LYS A 143 -8.43 7.22 -7.11
C LYS A 143 -9.53 6.22 -6.76
N LYS A 144 -9.15 5.04 -6.29
CA LYS A 144 -10.11 3.99 -5.88
C LYS A 144 -10.43 4.15 -4.39
N PRO A 145 -11.65 3.80 -3.96
CA PRO A 145 -11.95 3.66 -2.55
C PRO A 145 -11.13 2.51 -1.94
N LEU A 146 -10.88 2.61 -0.63
CA LEU A 146 -10.20 1.57 0.13
C LEU A 146 -11.13 0.44 0.52
N CYS A 147 -10.59 -0.78 0.60
CA CYS A 147 -11.25 -1.90 1.27
C CYS A 147 -10.66 -2.16 2.66
N GLU A 148 -11.33 -3.00 3.45
CA GLU A 148 -10.94 -3.28 4.84
C GLU A 148 -9.54 -3.90 4.96
N GLU A 149 -9.15 -4.78 4.03
CA GLU A 149 -7.83 -5.41 4.03
C GLU A 149 -6.70 -4.39 3.84
N GLU A 150 -6.98 -3.27 3.16
CA GLU A 150 -6.02 -2.19 2.99
C GLU A 150 -5.79 -1.44 4.30
N PHE A 151 -6.79 -1.30 5.18
CA PHE A 151 -6.56 -0.72 6.51
C PHE A 151 -5.56 -1.53 7.35
N PHE A 152 -5.68 -2.86 7.30
CA PHE A 152 -4.73 -3.77 7.93
C PHE A 152 -3.32 -3.61 7.36
N VAL A 153 -3.18 -3.67 6.03
CA VAL A 153 -1.88 -3.54 5.35
C VAL A 153 -1.27 -2.16 5.56
N HIS A 154 -2.05 -1.09 5.49
CA HIS A 154 -1.57 0.27 5.68
C HIS A 154 -1.07 0.52 7.10
N THR A 155 -1.67 -0.13 8.11
CA THR A 155 -1.18 -0.04 9.49
C THR A 155 0.23 -0.62 9.62
N ILE A 156 0.49 -1.77 8.98
CA ILE A 156 1.83 -2.38 8.92
C ILE A 156 2.81 -1.46 8.18
N LEU A 157 2.38 -0.87 7.06
CA LEU A 157 3.23 -0.02 6.22
C LEU A 157 3.64 1.30 6.89
N ILE A 158 3.03 1.70 8.02
CA ILE A 158 3.52 2.83 8.81
C ILE A 158 4.98 2.63 9.21
N ASP A 159 5.28 1.46 9.76
CA ASP A 159 6.63 0.98 10.01
C ASP A 159 6.59 -0.55 10.19
N PRO A 160 6.94 -1.33 9.14
CA PRO A 160 6.90 -2.79 9.20
C PRO A 160 7.83 -3.41 10.24
N TYR A 161 8.87 -2.68 10.65
CA TYR A 161 9.83 -3.13 11.65
C TYR A 161 9.39 -2.83 13.08
N SER A 162 8.31 -2.08 13.27
CA SER A 162 7.78 -1.74 14.59
C SER A 162 6.84 -2.84 15.12
N PRO A 163 7.18 -3.48 16.25
CA PRO A 163 6.27 -4.42 16.92
C PRO A 163 4.94 -3.78 17.33
N ILE A 164 4.92 -2.48 17.59
CA ILE A 164 3.72 -1.74 18.00
C ILE A 164 2.73 -1.63 16.84
N TYR A 165 3.16 -1.14 15.66
CA TYR A 165 2.25 -1.03 14.51
C TYR A 165 1.81 -2.40 13.98
N ASN A 166 2.70 -3.40 14.03
CA ASN A 166 2.31 -4.78 13.73
C ASN A 166 1.26 -5.30 14.74
N SER A 167 1.40 -4.98 16.02
CA SER A 167 0.39 -5.33 17.04
C SER A 167 -0.94 -4.62 16.80
N TYR A 168 -0.93 -3.34 16.43
CA TYR A 168 -2.15 -2.61 16.05
C TYR A 168 -2.83 -3.23 14.83
N ALA A 169 -2.08 -3.62 13.80
CA ALA A 169 -2.66 -4.30 12.65
C ALA A 169 -3.30 -5.64 13.06
N LEU A 170 -2.63 -6.41 13.91
CA LEU A 170 -3.15 -7.68 14.44
C LEU A 170 -4.39 -7.49 15.34
N ALA A 171 -4.45 -6.41 16.10
CA ALA A 171 -5.62 -6.02 16.92
C ALA A 171 -6.83 -5.67 16.04
N LEU A 172 -6.59 -5.00 14.91
CA LEU A 172 -7.62 -4.63 13.94
C LEU A 172 -8.16 -5.84 13.18
N ALA A 173 -7.30 -6.78 12.78
CA ALA A 173 -7.65 -7.93 11.93
C ALA A 173 -8.94 -8.69 12.33
N PRO A 174 -9.18 -9.07 13.61
CA PRO A 174 -10.40 -9.78 14.00
C PRO A 174 -11.67 -8.91 13.96
N LYS A 175 -11.56 -7.59 13.85
CA LYS A 175 -12.69 -6.65 13.77
C LYS A 175 -13.18 -6.44 12.33
N LEU A 176 -12.38 -6.84 11.34
CA LEU A 176 -12.71 -6.71 9.93
C LEU A 176 -13.59 -7.87 9.46
N GLY A 177 -14.50 -7.60 8.52
CA GLY A 177 -15.38 -8.61 7.94
C GLY A 177 -14.68 -9.52 6.92
N SER A 178 -13.63 -9.01 6.26
CA SER A 178 -12.84 -9.77 5.29
C SER A 178 -11.56 -10.39 5.90
N LYS A 179 -11.11 -11.50 5.31
CA LYS A 179 -9.91 -12.25 5.72
C LYS A 179 -8.87 -12.42 4.61
N ASN A 180 -9.00 -11.68 3.50
CA ASN A 180 -8.09 -11.80 2.35
C ASN A 180 -6.74 -11.08 2.55
N PHE A 181 -6.24 -11.01 3.78
CA PHE A 181 -5.04 -10.24 4.14
C PHE A 181 -3.81 -10.65 3.34
N ILE A 182 -3.62 -11.96 3.10
CA ILE A 182 -2.49 -12.47 2.30
C ILE A 182 -2.52 -11.94 0.86
N LYS A 183 -3.70 -11.92 0.23
CA LYS A 183 -3.89 -11.43 -1.14
C LYS A 183 -3.49 -9.95 -1.23
N TYR A 184 -4.02 -9.13 -0.33
CA TYR A 184 -3.71 -7.70 -0.32
C TYR A 184 -2.26 -7.43 0.11
N ALA A 185 -1.72 -8.18 1.07
CA ALA A 185 -0.30 -8.10 1.43
C ALA A 185 0.61 -8.36 0.22
N ALA A 186 0.27 -9.32 -0.64
CA ALA A 186 0.97 -9.56 -1.90
C ALA A 186 0.89 -8.37 -2.87
N TYR A 187 -0.23 -7.66 -2.90
CA TYR A 187 -0.37 -6.44 -3.71
C TYR A 187 0.58 -5.34 -3.28
N TYR A 188 0.83 -5.24 -1.97
CA TYR A 188 1.78 -4.30 -1.36
C TYR A 188 3.20 -4.85 -1.19
N ASP A 189 3.51 -6.03 -1.74
CA ASP A 189 4.82 -6.68 -1.68
C ASP A 189 5.30 -7.00 -0.24
N ILE A 190 4.36 -7.20 0.70
CA ILE A 190 4.62 -7.54 2.12
C ILE A 190 4.01 -8.88 2.55
N GLU A 191 3.71 -9.78 1.61
CA GLU A 191 3.06 -11.07 1.88
C GLU A 191 3.80 -11.89 2.94
N ALA A 192 5.12 -12.05 2.79
CA ALA A 192 5.94 -12.84 3.71
C ALA A 192 5.91 -12.27 5.14
N HIS A 193 5.91 -10.93 5.28
CA HIS A 193 5.80 -10.27 6.57
C HIS A 193 4.45 -10.57 7.23
N VAL A 194 3.36 -10.39 6.49
CA VAL A 194 2.01 -10.68 7.00
C VAL A 194 1.84 -12.14 7.38
N ARG A 195 2.43 -13.08 6.63
CA ARG A 195 2.44 -14.51 7.03
C ARG A 195 3.09 -14.72 8.39
N THR A 196 4.24 -14.10 8.64
CA THR A 196 4.92 -14.15 9.95
C THR A 196 4.03 -13.61 11.08
N LEU A 197 3.31 -12.51 10.84
CA LEU A 197 2.40 -11.93 11.84
C LEU A 197 1.18 -12.82 12.12
N LEU A 198 0.63 -13.48 11.10
CA LEU A 198 -0.49 -14.40 11.28
C LEU A 198 -0.06 -15.68 12.00
N GLU A 199 1.11 -16.23 11.67
CA GLU A 199 1.69 -17.37 12.41
C GLU A 199 1.92 -17.06 13.89
N TYR A 200 2.28 -15.82 14.21
CA TYR A 200 2.43 -15.37 15.60
C TYR A 200 1.12 -15.49 16.38
N ILE A 201 -0.01 -15.12 15.79
CA ILE A 201 -1.34 -15.25 16.42
C ILE A 201 -1.69 -16.71 16.68
N ASP A 202 -1.31 -17.61 15.78
CA ASP A 202 -1.56 -19.04 15.92
C ASP A 202 -0.70 -19.67 17.02
N LYS A 203 0.61 -19.34 17.04
CA LYS A 203 1.57 -19.91 18.00
C LYS A 203 1.51 -19.28 19.38
N LYS A 204 1.07 -18.03 19.49
CA LYS A 204 0.96 -17.26 20.75
C LYS A 204 2.28 -17.14 21.51
N GLU A 205 3.38 -17.02 20.78
CA GLU A 205 4.72 -16.84 21.31
C GLU A 205 5.51 -15.92 20.38
N LYS A 206 6.56 -15.27 20.88
CA LYS A 206 7.39 -14.39 20.05
C LYS A 206 8.13 -15.23 19.00
N THR A 207 7.72 -15.11 17.73
CA THR A 207 8.32 -15.85 16.59
C THR A 207 9.35 -15.05 15.81
N SER A 208 9.39 -13.73 15.99
CA SER A 208 10.29 -12.81 15.29
C SER A 208 10.44 -11.50 16.05
N ASP A 209 11.35 -10.62 15.60
CA ASP A 209 11.48 -9.26 16.14
C ASP A 209 10.41 -8.29 15.65
N PHE A 210 9.50 -8.72 14.76
CA PHE A 210 8.39 -7.91 14.28
C PHE A 210 7.18 -7.90 15.23
N VAL A 211 7.22 -8.72 16.29
CA VAL A 211 6.09 -8.92 17.20
C VAL A 211 6.53 -8.76 18.64
N LEU A 212 5.61 -8.28 19.48
CA LEU A 212 5.81 -8.22 20.92
C LEU A 212 5.79 -9.64 21.51
N PRO A 213 6.43 -9.84 22.69
CA PRO A 213 6.11 -10.98 23.54
C PRO A 213 4.60 -11.12 23.73
N TRP A 214 4.08 -12.36 23.69
CA TRP A 214 2.63 -12.60 23.67
C TRP A 214 1.89 -11.91 24.83
N LYS A 215 2.48 -11.92 26.04
CA LYS A 215 1.91 -11.23 27.20
C LYS A 215 1.77 -9.72 27.00
N GLU A 216 2.80 -9.07 26.44
CA GLU A 216 2.78 -7.63 26.15
C GLU A 216 1.77 -7.30 25.05
N TYR A 217 1.62 -8.16 24.04
CA TYR A 217 0.56 -8.01 23.05
C TYR A 217 -0.83 -8.10 23.67
N GLN A 218 -1.08 -9.02 24.61
CA GLN A 218 -2.36 -9.11 25.32
C GLN A 218 -2.64 -7.86 26.17
N GLU A 219 -1.65 -7.38 26.90
CA GLU A 219 -1.76 -6.13 27.69
C GLU A 219 -2.05 -4.93 26.76
N LEU A 220 -1.41 -4.88 25.59
CA LEU A 220 -1.71 -3.87 24.57
C LEU A 220 -3.16 -3.98 24.08
N LEU A 221 -3.66 -5.18 23.77
CA LEU A 221 -5.05 -5.35 23.34
C LEU A 221 -6.06 -4.85 24.38
N GLU A 222 -5.80 -5.09 25.67
CA GLU A 222 -6.64 -4.60 26.76
C GLU A 222 -6.63 -3.08 26.87
N SER A 223 -5.52 -2.43 26.52
CA SER A 223 -5.41 -0.96 26.55
C SER A 223 -6.13 -0.24 25.39
N LEU A 224 -6.54 -0.97 24.35
CA LEU A 224 -7.18 -0.42 23.16
C LEU A 224 -8.71 -0.39 23.25
N VAL A 225 -9.32 -0.92 24.32
CA VAL A 225 -10.78 -1.12 24.43
C VAL A 225 -11.35 -0.37 25.62
#